data_AF-A0AAU6RAS2-F1
#
_entry.id   AF-A0AAU6RAS2-F1
#
_cell.length_a   1.000
_cell.length_b   1.000
_cell.length_c   1.000
_cell.angle_alpha   90.00
_cell.angle_beta   90.00
_cell.angle_gamma   90.00
#
_symmetry.space_group_name_H-M   'P 1'
#
loop_
_entity.id
_entity.type
_entity.pdbx_description
1 polymer ?
#
loop_
_entity_poly.entity_id
_entity_poly.type
_entity_poly.pdbx_seq_one_letter_code
_entity_poly.pdbx_strand_id
1 'polypeptide(L)'
;MKVAEKPSIDKRAERIGLITGISDEIYFCSISRISTVYLERLNKYEWMAWRETYLPNSDKLKSHRLIARGGIRYVLSEAKKYIKYVTR
;
A
#
# COMPACT_ATOMS: atom_id res chain seq x y z
N MET A 1 31.40 -5.53 -14.38
CA MET A 1 30.33 -4.56 -14.10
C MET A 1 29.31 -5.22 -13.19
N LYS A 2 29.09 -4.73 -11.95
CA LYS A 2 28.00 -5.23 -11.10
C LYS A 2 26.69 -4.64 -11.61
N VAL A 3 25.81 -5.47 -12.18
CA VAL A 3 24.44 -5.06 -12.49
C VAL A 3 23.74 -4.85 -11.15
N ALA A 4 23.38 -3.62 -10.83
CA ALA A 4 22.55 -3.35 -9.66
C ALA A 4 21.18 -3.99 -9.89
N GLU A 5 20.89 -5.10 -9.20
CA GLU A 5 19.57 -5.73 -9.24
C GLU A 5 18.52 -4.70 -8.86
N LYS A 6 17.52 -4.53 -9.73
CA LYS A 6 16.35 -3.72 -9.40
C LYS A 6 15.70 -4.39 -8.17
N PRO A 7 15.51 -3.66 -7.05
CA PRO A 7 14.90 -4.24 -5.88
C PRO A 7 13.48 -4.69 -6.19
N SER A 8 13.10 -5.88 -5.69
CA SER A 8 11.75 -6.46 -5.81
C SER A 8 10.69 -5.50 -5.28
N ILE A 9 9.43 -5.73 -5.64
CA ILE A 9 8.32 -4.91 -5.15
C ILE A 9 8.21 -5.06 -3.63
N ASP A 10 8.41 -6.27 -3.08
CA ASP A 10 8.40 -6.49 -1.63
C ASP A 10 9.41 -5.58 -0.91
N LYS A 11 10.66 -5.54 -1.38
CA LYS A 11 11.70 -4.68 -0.80
C LYS A 11 11.37 -3.19 -0.93
N ARG A 12 10.58 -2.78 -1.92
CA ARG A 12 10.14 -1.39 -2.06
C ARG A 12 8.98 -1.07 -1.13
N ALA A 13 8.03 -1.99 -0.99
CA ALA A 13 6.90 -1.90 -0.09
C ALA A 13 7.36 -1.83 1.38
N GLU A 14 8.26 -2.73 1.78
CA GLU A 14 8.86 -2.76 3.12
C GLU A 14 9.55 -1.43 3.46
N ARG A 15 10.31 -0.85 2.52
CA ARG A 15 10.98 0.45 2.70
C ARG A 15 10.05 1.64 2.91
N ILE A 16 8.77 1.51 2.59
CA ILE A 16 7.76 2.56 2.84
C ILE A 16 6.83 2.20 4.00
N GLY A 17 7.16 1.15 4.77
CA GLY A 17 6.42 0.72 5.96
C GLY A 17 5.25 -0.22 5.69
N LEU A 18 5.16 -0.79 4.48
CA LEU A 18 4.16 -1.81 4.17
C LEU A 18 4.67 -3.21 4.53
N ILE A 19 3.76 -4.04 5.02
CA ILE A 19 3.94 -5.47 5.28
C ILE A 19 3.43 -6.23 4.05
N THR A 20 4.15 -7.28 3.65
CA THR A 20 3.73 -8.18 2.57
C THR A 20 2.62 -9.12 3.06
N GLY A 21 1.46 -9.07 2.43
CA GLY A 21 0.41 -10.08 2.61
C GLY A 21 0.61 -11.25 1.64
N ILE A 22 0.75 -10.94 0.35
CA ILE A 22 1.08 -11.89 -0.73
C ILE A 22 2.13 -11.23 -1.59
N SER A 23 3.28 -11.90 -1.75
CA SER A 23 4.41 -11.36 -2.51
C SER A 23 4.01 -11.02 -3.94
N ASP A 24 4.48 -9.86 -4.42
CA ASP A 24 4.13 -9.29 -5.73
C ASP A 24 2.64 -9.05 -6.02
N GLU A 25 1.76 -9.16 -5.02
CA GLU A 25 0.30 -9.02 -5.20
C GLU A 25 -0.34 -8.05 -4.21
N ILE A 26 -0.17 -8.25 -2.89
CA ILE A 26 -0.82 -7.40 -1.87
C ILE A 26 0.12 -7.05 -0.71
N TYR A 27 0.09 -5.77 -0.35
CA TYR A 27 0.83 -5.18 0.76
C TYR A 27 -0.07 -4.26 1.56
N PHE A 28 0.21 -4.07 2.84
CA PHE A 28 -0.63 -3.24 3.70
C PHE A 28 0.13 -2.66 4.90
N CYS A 29 -0.41 -1.60 5.50
CA CYS A 29 0.02 -1.15 6.81
C CYS A 29 -1.18 -0.64 7.62
N SER A 30 -1.24 -1.02 8.89
CA SER A 30 -2.23 -0.47 9.82
C SER A 30 -1.83 0.96 10.23
N ILE A 31 -2.75 1.91 10.05
CA ILE A 31 -2.60 3.29 10.53
C ILE A 31 -3.13 3.40 11.96
N SER A 32 -4.19 2.66 12.28
CA SER A 32 -4.74 2.50 13.62
C SER A 32 -5.49 1.18 13.72
N ARG A 33 -6.08 0.87 14.89
CA ARG A 33 -6.92 -0.33 15.09
C ARG A 33 -8.10 -0.44 14.14
N ILE A 34 -8.58 0.68 13.60
CA ILE A 34 -9.76 0.74 12.73
C ILE A 34 -9.42 1.17 11.31
N SER A 35 -8.13 1.26 10.96
CA SER A 35 -7.74 1.88 9.70
C SER A 35 -6.49 1.23 9.11
N THR A 36 -6.59 0.84 7.85
CA THR A 36 -5.50 0.16 7.12
C THR A 36 -5.34 0.78 5.74
N VAL A 37 -4.10 0.95 5.31
CA VAL A 37 -3.76 1.27 3.91
C VAL A 37 -3.37 -0.03 3.22
N TYR A 38 -3.91 -0.24 2.03
CA TYR A 38 -3.61 -1.37 1.17
C TYR A 38 -2.93 -0.89 -0.11
N LEU A 39 -2.12 -1.75 -0.68
CA LEU A 39 -1.54 -1.65 -2.01
C LEU A 39 -1.68 -3.02 -2.68
N GLU A 40 -2.47 -3.09 -3.74
CA GLU A 40 -2.79 -4.33 -4.44
C GLU A 40 -2.51 -4.20 -5.93
N ARG A 41 -2.08 -5.31 -6.52
CA ARG A 41 -1.96 -5.50 -7.95
C ARG A 41 -3.33 -5.83 -8.54
N LEU A 42 -3.81 -4.99 -9.44
CA LEU A 42 -5.07 -5.25 -10.15
C LEU A 42 -4.88 -6.16 -11.35
N ASN A 43 -3.71 -6.05 -12.02
CA ASN A 43 -3.34 -6.87 -13.17
C ASN A 43 -1.83 -6.74 -13.45
N LYS A 44 -1.37 -7.23 -14.62
CA LYS A 44 0.05 -7.22 -14.99
C LYS A 44 0.70 -5.82 -14.94
N TYR A 45 -0.04 -4.75 -15.21
CA TYR A 45 0.49 -3.39 -15.37
C TYR A 45 -0.03 -2.39 -14.34
N GLU A 46 -1.10 -2.72 -13.64
CA GLU A 46 -1.85 -1.78 -12.82
C GLU A 46 -1.87 -2.20 -11.35
N TRP A 47 -1.71 -1.18 -10.51
CA TRP A 47 -1.71 -1.25 -9.07
C TRP A 47 -2.67 -0.21 -8.53
N MET A 48 -3.15 -0.44 -7.31
CA MET A 48 -4.02 0.47 -6.60
C MET A 48 -3.57 0.57 -5.15
N ALA A 49 -3.56 1.79 -4.62
CA ALA A 49 -3.42 2.04 -3.20
C ALA A 49 -4.68 2.73 -2.68
N TRP A 50 -5.22 2.25 -1.58
CA TRP A 50 -6.40 2.82 -0.93
C TRP A 50 -6.31 2.67 0.58
N ARG A 51 -7.14 3.43 1.27
CA ARG A 51 -7.35 3.31 2.72
C ARG A 51 -8.74 2.81 2.99
N GLU A 52 -8.84 1.85 3.88
CA GLU A 52 -10.09 1.45 4.51
C GLU A 52 -10.11 1.94 5.95
N THR A 53 -11.29 2.39 6.39
CA THR A 53 -11.55 2.69 7.79
C THR A 53 -12.84 1.99 8.17
N TYR A 54 -12.83 1.31 9.30
CA TYR A 54 -13.95 0.52 9.81
C TYR A 54 -14.61 1.24 11.00
N LEU A 55 -15.83 0.83 11.31
CA LEU A 55 -16.48 1.22 12.56
C LEU A 55 -15.75 0.56 13.75
N PRO A 56 -15.59 1.25 14.90
CA PRO A 56 -15.00 0.63 16.08
C PRO A 56 -15.74 -0.64 16.50
N ASN A 57 -15.00 -1.69 16.84
CA ASN A 57 -15.53 -3.00 17.25
C ASN A 57 -16.47 -3.66 16.22
N SER A 58 -16.29 -3.35 14.94
CA SER A 58 -17.06 -3.93 13.85
C SER A 58 -16.18 -4.12 12.62
N ASP A 59 -16.53 -5.12 11.83
CA ASP A 59 -16.02 -5.37 10.48
C ASP A 59 -16.67 -4.48 9.41
N LYS A 60 -17.65 -3.64 9.78
CA LYS A 60 -18.33 -2.75 8.86
C LYS A 60 -17.42 -1.63 8.39
N LEU A 61 -17.26 -1.54 7.08
CA LEU A 61 -16.53 -0.47 6.40
C LEU A 61 -17.25 0.87 6.61
N LYS A 62 -16.55 1.82 7.23
CA LYS A 62 -17.01 3.20 7.39
C LYS A 62 -16.67 4.04 6.16
N SER A 63 -15.48 3.86 5.60
CA SER A 63 -15.06 4.57 4.40
C SER A 63 -13.97 3.84 3.63
N HIS A 64 -13.98 4.07 2.32
CA HIS A 64 -12.97 3.64 1.37
C HIS A 64 -12.46 4.87 0.62
N ARG A 65 -11.14 5.13 0.68
CA ARG A 65 -10.52 6.28 0.02
C ARG A 65 -9.42 5.81 -0.92
N LEU A 66 -9.60 6.05 -2.21
CA LEU A 66 -8.55 5.87 -3.20
C LEU A 66 -7.40 6.86 -2.93
N ILE A 67 -6.17 6.35 -2.89
CA ILE A 67 -4.94 7.14 -2.79
C ILE A 67 -4.35 7.33 -4.17
N ALA A 68 -4.17 6.23 -4.91
CA ALA A 68 -3.64 6.24 -6.27
C ALA A 68 -4.00 4.95 -7.02
N ARG A 69 -4.07 5.04 -8.35
CA ARG A 69 -4.21 3.90 -9.26
C ARG A 69 -3.31 4.13 -10.48
N GLY A 70 -2.63 3.09 -10.95
CA GLY A 70 -1.74 3.15 -12.10
C GLY A 70 -0.51 2.27 -11.95
N GLY A 71 0.60 2.66 -12.58
CA GLY A 71 1.84 1.88 -12.53
C GLY A 71 2.47 1.84 -11.13
N ILE A 72 3.11 0.71 -10.80
CA ILE A 72 3.68 0.45 -9.46
C ILE A 72 4.55 1.58 -8.90
N ARG A 73 5.38 2.22 -9.74
CA ARG A 73 6.27 3.31 -9.29
C ARG A 73 5.49 4.54 -8.83
N TYR A 74 4.43 4.88 -9.55
CA TYR A 74 3.55 5.99 -9.22
C TYR A 74 2.78 5.67 -7.93
N VAL A 75 2.15 4.50 -7.88
CA VAL A 75 1.33 4.07 -6.73
C VAL A 75 2.16 3.98 -5.45
N LEU A 76 3.39 3.42 -5.49
CA LEU A 76 4.30 3.40 -4.33
C LEU A 76 4.70 4.82 -3.86
N SER A 77 4.92 5.75 -4.80
CA SER A 77 5.25 7.14 -4.46
C SER A 77 4.11 7.83 -3.72
N GLU A 78 2.89 7.70 -4.24
CA GLU A 78 1.71 8.30 -3.61
C GLU A 78 1.36 7.62 -2.29
N ALA A 79 1.47 6.29 -2.20
CA ALA A 79 1.31 5.54 -0.96
C ALA A 79 2.31 6.03 0.10
N LYS A 80 3.59 6.18 -0.25
CA LYS A 80 4.62 6.70 0.67
C LYS A 80 4.29 8.10 1.20
N LYS A 81 3.89 9.02 0.31
CA LYS A 81 3.48 10.38 0.69
C LYS A 81 2.28 10.34 1.63
N TYR A 82 1.30 9.50 1.32
CA TYR A 82 0.08 9.37 2.10
C TYR A 82 0.33 8.78 3.49
N ILE A 83 1.08 7.66 3.58
CA ILE A 83 1.46 7.03 4.85
C ILE A 83 2.16 8.06 5.74
N LYS A 84 3.16 8.78 5.20
CA LYS A 84 3.86 9.84 5.94
C LYS A 84 2.95 10.97 6.42
N TYR A 85 1.90 11.29 5.66
CA TYR A 85 0.93 12.32 6.05
C TYR A 85 0.01 11.85 7.19
N VAL A 86 -0.43 10.59 7.19
CA VAL A 86 -1.40 10.08 8.18
C VAL A 86 -0.78 9.51 9.44
N THR A 87 0.52 9.20 9.43
CA THR A 87 1.25 8.71 10.61
C THR A 87 2.03 9.81 11.36
N ARG A 88 1.92 11.06 10.90
CA ARG A 88 2.49 12.23 11.56
C ARG A 88 1.58 12.72 12.68
#